data_AF-A0A970FT89-F1
#
_entry.id   AF-A0A970FT89-F1
#
_cell.length_a   1.000
_cell.length_b   1.000
_cell.length_c   1.000
_cell.angle_alpha   90.00
_cell.angle_beta   90.00
_cell.angle_gamma   90.00
#
_symmetry.space_group_name_H-M   'P 1'
#
loop_
_entity.id
_entity.type
_entity.pdbx_description
1 polymer ?
#
loop_
_entity_poly.entity_id
_entity_poly.type
_entity_poly.pdbx_seq_one_letter_code
_entity_poly.pdbx_strand_id
1 'polypeptide(L)'
;AYRNSEILYGQGNFNFVKYIDHPHWMEGLLVQLDLDEKMKARVTYHPVVVTDEGVTLAAGEKRKQVLDELAERSLLLLDEKAWLQQWHDFCLGLADSYRMAIARAFPDPDNPVPEQRFPHYLDCEAHLDVWHELYPTWHRDQTDDTYSRSVE
;
A
#
# COMPACT_ATOMS: atom_id res chain seq x y z
N ALA A 1 -17.59 -0.59 5.58
CA ALA A 1 -18.45 0.60 5.69
C ALA A 1 -18.40 1.14 7.11
N TYR A 2 -18.21 2.45 7.29
CA TYR A 2 -18.18 3.10 8.60
C TYR A 2 -19.37 4.05 8.72
N ARG A 3 -20.21 3.90 9.75
CA ARG A 3 -21.44 4.72 9.95
C ARG A 3 -22.31 4.83 8.68
N ASN A 4 -22.61 3.69 8.04
CA ASN A 4 -23.35 3.61 6.76
C ASN A 4 -22.73 4.43 5.61
N SER A 5 -21.45 4.76 5.71
CA SER A 5 -20.68 5.46 4.67
C SER A 5 -19.60 4.55 4.09
N GLU A 6 -19.27 4.79 2.84
CA GLU A 6 -18.24 4.06 2.11
C GLU A 6 -16.89 4.75 2.28
N ILE A 7 -15.89 3.99 2.73
CA ILE A 7 -14.51 4.45 2.76
C ILE A 7 -13.82 3.71 1.64
N LEU A 8 -13.48 4.45 0.60
CA LEU A 8 -12.60 3.95 -0.45
C LEU A 8 -11.21 4.51 -0.20
N TYR A 9 -10.34 3.64 0.28
CA TYR A 9 -8.92 3.95 0.45
C TYR A 9 -8.13 3.40 -0.74
N GLY A 10 -7.02 4.06 -1.08
CA GLY A 10 -6.17 3.67 -2.19
C GLY A 10 -5.74 2.21 -2.08
N GLN A 11 -6.27 1.37 -2.96
CA GLN A 11 -6.05 -0.08 -2.91
C GLN A 11 -4.56 -0.45 -3.09
N GLY A 12 -3.78 0.42 -3.74
CA GLY A 12 -2.34 0.25 -3.91
C GLY A 12 -1.56 0.11 -2.59
N ASN A 13 -2.02 0.74 -1.51
CA ASN A 13 -1.33 0.68 -0.20
C ASN A 13 -1.40 -0.70 0.47
N PHE A 14 -2.30 -1.57 -0.02
CA PHE A 14 -2.46 -2.94 0.45
C PHE A 14 -2.10 -3.96 -0.63
N ASN A 15 -1.45 -3.51 -1.69
CA ASN A 15 -1.00 -4.36 -2.79
C ASN A 15 0.51 -4.62 -2.65
N PHE A 16 0.85 -5.65 -1.87
CA PHE A 16 2.23 -5.99 -1.53
C PHE A 16 2.95 -6.79 -2.63
N VAL A 17 3.06 -6.20 -3.82
CA VAL A 17 3.65 -6.83 -5.02
C VAL A 17 5.11 -6.46 -5.20
N LYS A 18 5.94 -7.43 -5.63
CA LYS A 18 7.41 -7.27 -5.73
C LYS A 18 7.92 -6.86 -7.11
N TYR A 19 7.09 -6.95 -8.15
CA TYR A 19 7.53 -6.82 -9.54
C TYR A 19 6.78 -5.71 -10.28
N ILE A 20 7.51 -4.97 -11.11
CA ILE A 20 6.97 -3.85 -11.90
C ILE A 20 5.99 -4.31 -12.98
N ASP A 21 6.12 -5.55 -13.45
CA ASP A 21 5.25 -6.15 -14.46
C ASP A 21 4.04 -6.89 -13.86
N HIS A 22 3.77 -6.71 -12.56
CA HIS A 22 2.63 -7.37 -11.93
C HIS A 22 1.30 -6.92 -12.59
N PRO A 23 0.39 -7.83 -12.97
CA PRO A 23 -0.86 -7.48 -13.66
C PRO A 23 -1.73 -6.44 -12.94
N HIS A 24 -1.64 -6.38 -11.60
CA HIS A 24 -2.33 -5.38 -10.79
C HIS A 24 -1.94 -3.92 -11.12
N TRP A 25 -0.78 -3.68 -11.75
CA TRP A 25 -0.39 -2.34 -12.22
C TRP A 25 -1.13 -1.92 -13.50
N MET A 26 -1.75 -2.87 -14.21
CA MET A 26 -2.46 -2.64 -15.47
C MET A 26 -3.97 -2.47 -15.27
N GLU A 27 -4.41 -2.36 -14.02
CA GLU A 27 -5.81 -2.27 -13.64
C GLU A 27 -6.03 -1.14 -12.65
N GLY A 28 -7.21 -0.51 -12.71
CA GLY A 28 -7.56 0.58 -11.81
C GLY A 28 -9.06 0.75 -11.66
N LEU A 29 -9.44 1.77 -10.89
CA LEU A 29 -10.84 2.12 -10.64
C LEU A 29 -11.04 3.60 -10.90
N LEU A 30 -11.92 3.91 -11.85
CA LEU A 30 -12.54 5.22 -11.93
C LEU A 30 -13.76 5.22 -10.98
N VAL A 31 -13.81 6.21 -10.11
CA VAL A 31 -14.85 6.33 -9.08
C VAL A 31 -15.73 7.50 -9.42
N GLN A 32 -17.00 7.23 -9.67
CA GLN A 32 -18.01 8.26 -9.90
C GLN A 32 -18.79 8.49 -8.60
N LEU A 33 -18.91 9.76 -8.22
CA LEU A 33 -19.69 10.20 -7.06
C LEU A 33 -20.85 11.05 -7.57
N ASP A 34 -22.07 10.51 -7.50
CA ASP A 34 -23.29 11.26 -7.78
C ASP A 34 -23.84 11.80 -6.46
N LEU A 35 -24.09 13.11 -6.39
CA LEU A 35 -24.70 13.77 -5.23
C LEU A 35 -26.13 14.19 -5.59
N ASP A 36 -27.10 13.82 -4.75
CA ASP A 36 -28.46 14.33 -4.90
C ASP A 36 -28.61 15.75 -4.30
N GLU A 37 -29.80 16.34 -4.45
CA GLU A 37 -30.13 17.67 -3.91
C GLU A 37 -29.99 17.77 -2.38
N LYS A 38 -29.94 16.64 -1.67
CA LYS A 38 -29.75 16.54 -0.22
C LYS A 38 -28.31 16.15 0.15
N MET A 39 -27.37 16.22 -0.80
CA MET A 39 -25.97 15.83 -0.64
C MET A 39 -25.77 14.36 -0.26
N LYS A 40 -26.76 13.50 -0.55
CA LYS A 40 -26.58 12.06 -0.40
C LYS A 40 -25.74 11.55 -1.57
N ALA A 41 -24.66 10.87 -1.24
CA ALA A 41 -23.75 10.26 -2.20
C ALA A 41 -24.24 8.91 -2.70
N ARG A 42 -24.11 8.68 -4.00
CA ARG A 42 -24.08 7.37 -4.63
C ARG A 42 -22.71 7.18 -5.28
N VAL A 43 -22.02 6.11 -4.90
CA VAL A 43 -20.71 5.75 -5.47
C VAL A 43 -20.93 4.69 -6.55
N THR A 44 -20.28 4.87 -7.70
CA THR A 44 -20.24 3.88 -8.78
C THR A 44 -18.79 3.60 -9.16
N TYR A 45 -18.46 2.31 -9.23
CA TYR A 45 -17.14 1.84 -9.65
C TYR A 45 -17.12 1.48 -11.12
N HIS A 46 -16.19 2.12 -11.84
CA HIS A 46 -15.91 1.90 -13.25
C HIS A 46 -14.48 1.36 -13.37
N PRO A 47 -14.28 0.04 -13.39
CA PRO A 47 -12.94 -0.53 -13.54
C PRO A 47 -12.31 -0.09 -14.86
N VAL A 48 -11.01 0.22 -14.82
CA VAL A 48 -10.21 0.56 -15.99
C VAL A 48 -9.08 -0.44 -16.17
N VAL A 49 -8.67 -0.63 -17.42
CA VAL A 49 -7.54 -1.49 -17.80
C VAL A 49 -6.61 -0.73 -18.72
N VAL A 50 -5.31 -1.01 -18.62
CA VAL A 50 -4.28 -0.56 -19.56
C VAL A 50 -4.28 -1.51 -20.77
N THR A 51 -4.28 -0.93 -21.97
CA THR A 51 -4.11 -1.59 -23.26
C THR A 51 -2.97 -0.91 -24.02
N ASP A 52 -2.62 -1.44 -25.19
CA ASP A 52 -1.58 -0.84 -26.05
C ASP A 52 -1.94 0.59 -26.51
N GLU A 53 -3.23 0.91 -26.54
CA GLU A 53 -3.77 2.23 -26.93
C GLU A 53 -3.94 3.20 -25.75
N GLY A 54 -3.66 2.77 -24.52
CA GLY A 54 -3.78 3.59 -23.31
C GLY A 54 -4.71 2.99 -22.28
N VAL A 55 -5.52 3.80 -21.60
CA VAL A 55 -6.43 3.35 -20.53
C VAL A 55 -7.87 3.36 -21.02
N THR A 56 -8.59 2.26 -20.82
CA THR A 56 -10.01 2.11 -21.21
C THR A 56 -10.85 1.47 -20.10
N LEU A 57 -12.18 1.57 -20.21
CA LEU A 57 -13.11 0.92 -19.29
C LEU A 57 -13.11 -0.60 -19.50
N ALA A 58 -13.02 -1.35 -18.41
CA ALA A 58 -13.23 -2.79 -18.45
C ALA A 58 -14.70 -3.12 -18.73
N ALA A 59 -14.94 -4.15 -19.53
CA ALA A 59 -16.28 -4.64 -19.86
C ALA A 59 -16.40 -6.16 -19.65
N GLY A 60 -17.64 -6.66 -19.64
CA GLY A 60 -17.94 -8.10 -19.54
C GLY A 60 -17.28 -8.78 -18.33
N GLU A 61 -16.68 -9.95 -18.58
CA GLU A 61 -16.00 -10.74 -17.54
C GLU A 61 -14.86 -9.98 -16.87
N LYS A 62 -14.11 -9.16 -17.60
CA LYS A 62 -12.99 -8.41 -17.01
C LYS A 62 -13.48 -7.38 -15.99
N ARG A 63 -14.57 -6.69 -16.29
CA ARG A 63 -15.23 -5.77 -15.34
C ARG A 63 -15.63 -6.51 -14.07
N LYS A 64 -16.24 -7.68 -14.22
CA LYS A 64 -16.69 -8.50 -13.09
C LYS A 64 -15.52 -8.94 -12.24
N GLN A 65 -14.47 -9.48 -12.86
CA GLN A 65 -13.24 -9.91 -12.18
C GLN A 65 -12.66 -8.80 -11.29
N VAL A 66 -12.43 -7.60 -11.83
CA VAL A 66 -11.81 -6.50 -11.08
C VAL A 66 -12.68 -6.07 -9.88
N LEU A 67 -14.00 -6.08 -10.03
CA LEU A 67 -14.93 -5.75 -8.94
C LEU A 67 -14.99 -6.85 -7.87
N ASP A 68 -14.96 -8.11 -8.28
CA ASP A 68 -14.95 -9.26 -7.36
C ASP A 68 -13.65 -9.25 -6.54
N GLU A 69 -12.50 -9.02 -7.18
CA GLU A 69 -11.21 -8.90 -6.49
C GLU A 69 -11.14 -7.67 -5.57
N LEU A 70 -11.73 -6.54 -5.97
CA LEU A 70 -11.87 -5.36 -5.10
C LEU A 70 -12.69 -5.70 -3.84
N ALA A 71 -13.79 -6.43 -4.01
CA ALA A 71 -14.63 -6.84 -2.89
C ALA A 71 -13.88 -7.80 -1.96
N GLU A 72 -13.13 -8.76 -2.51
CA GLU A 72 -12.30 -9.69 -1.74
C GLU A 72 -11.24 -8.95 -0.91
N ARG A 73 -10.47 -8.05 -1.54
CA ARG A 73 -9.47 -7.23 -0.83
C ARG A 73 -10.12 -6.38 0.25
N SER A 74 -11.29 -5.80 -0.03
CA SER A 74 -12.03 -4.99 0.94
C SER A 74 -12.44 -5.77 2.18
N LEU A 75 -12.71 -7.08 2.07
CA LEU A 75 -12.98 -7.96 3.21
C LEU A 75 -11.71 -8.25 4.01
N LEU A 76 -10.57 -8.46 3.35
CA LEU A 76 -9.29 -8.66 4.02
C LEU A 76 -8.90 -7.45 4.89
N LEU A 77 -9.22 -6.23 4.46
CA LEU A 77 -8.95 -5.01 5.23
C LEU A 77 -9.72 -4.93 6.56
N LEU A 78 -10.74 -5.77 6.77
CA LEU A 78 -11.44 -5.88 8.05
C LEU A 78 -10.64 -6.67 9.09
N ASP A 79 -9.62 -7.41 8.68
CA ASP A 79 -8.72 -8.16 9.55
C ASP A 79 -7.36 -7.45 9.64
N GLU A 80 -7.24 -6.58 10.64
CA GLU A 80 -6.02 -5.80 10.91
C GLU A 80 -4.77 -6.68 11.05
N LYS A 81 -4.90 -7.80 11.75
CA LYS A 81 -3.77 -8.71 11.96
C LYS A 81 -3.32 -9.34 10.66
N ALA A 82 -4.27 -9.72 9.79
CA ALA A 82 -3.96 -10.35 8.53
C ALA A 82 -3.19 -9.43 7.57
N TRP A 83 -3.60 -8.16 7.42
CA TRP A 83 -2.90 -7.24 6.52
C TRP A 83 -1.60 -6.69 7.11
N LEU A 84 -1.50 -6.52 8.44
CA LEU A 84 -0.22 -6.19 9.10
C LEU A 84 0.80 -7.32 8.93
N GLN A 85 0.38 -8.59 9.02
CA GLN A 85 1.26 -9.73 8.75
C GLN A 85 1.75 -9.73 7.29
N GLN A 86 0.86 -9.46 6.33
CA GLN A 86 1.25 -9.37 4.93
C GLN A 86 2.24 -8.22 4.65
N TRP A 87 2.04 -7.08 5.31
CA TRP A 87 3.00 -5.98 5.27
C TRP A 87 4.37 -6.39 5.83
N HIS A 88 4.38 -7.08 6.97
CA HIS A 88 5.61 -7.58 7.59
C HIS A 88 6.36 -8.54 6.64
N ASP A 89 5.65 -9.53 6.09
CA ASP A 89 6.22 -10.52 5.17
C ASP A 89 6.76 -9.87 3.88
N PHE A 90 6.06 -8.85 3.38
CA PHE A 90 6.51 -8.05 2.26
C PHE A 90 7.83 -7.33 2.57
N CYS A 91 7.90 -6.63 3.71
CA CYS A 91 9.10 -5.93 4.16
C CYS A 91 10.29 -6.89 4.32
N LEU A 92 10.09 -8.02 5.00
CA LEU A 92 11.12 -9.06 5.14
C LEU A 92 11.63 -9.54 3.76
N GLY A 93 10.73 -9.69 2.79
CA GLY A 93 11.06 -10.05 1.43
C GLY A 93 11.92 -9.01 0.68
N LEU A 94 12.00 -7.78 1.17
CA LEU A 94 12.81 -6.69 0.61
C LEU A 94 14.09 -6.43 1.40
N ALA A 95 14.27 -7.08 2.56
CA ALA A 95 15.31 -6.74 3.54
C ALA A 95 16.71 -6.60 2.94
N ASP A 96 17.12 -7.54 2.07
CA ASP A 96 18.45 -7.51 1.46
C ASP A 96 18.68 -6.27 0.59
N SER A 97 17.67 -5.86 -0.18
CA SER A 97 17.77 -4.67 -1.03
C SER A 97 17.92 -3.39 -0.22
N TYR A 98 17.22 -3.29 0.91
CA TYR A 98 17.30 -2.14 1.81
C TYR A 98 18.61 -2.14 2.62
N ARG A 99 19.10 -3.30 3.06
CA ARG A 99 20.45 -3.44 3.66
C ARG A 99 21.53 -2.96 2.71
N MET A 100 21.46 -3.38 1.45
CA MET A 100 22.44 -2.99 0.44
C MET A 100 22.41 -1.50 0.14
N ALA A 101 21.25 -0.84 0.20
CA ALA A 101 21.14 0.60 0.00
C ALA A 101 21.93 1.39 1.06
N ILE A 102 21.92 0.93 2.31
CA ILE A 102 22.73 1.52 3.39
C ILE A 102 24.21 1.17 3.23
N ALA A 103 24.52 -0.12 3.03
CA ALA A 103 25.90 -0.60 2.95
C ALA A 103 26.70 0.02 1.80
N ARG A 104 26.01 0.45 0.73
CA ARG A 104 26.61 1.10 -0.44
C ARG A 104 26.37 2.60 -0.49
N ALA A 105 25.77 3.19 0.54
CA ALA A 105 25.43 4.60 0.54
C ALA A 105 26.67 5.47 0.31
N PHE A 106 27.81 5.15 0.92
CA PHE A 106 29.03 5.94 0.84
C PHE A 106 30.17 5.12 0.23
N PRO A 107 30.29 5.05 -1.11
CA PRO A 107 31.29 4.24 -1.78
C PRO A 107 32.71 4.83 -1.68
N ASP A 108 32.82 6.15 -1.51
CA ASP A 108 34.09 6.85 -1.33
C ASP A 108 34.27 7.23 0.16
N PRO A 109 35.24 6.64 0.88
CA PRO A 109 35.46 6.94 2.29
C PRO A 109 36.01 8.35 2.54
N ASP A 110 36.63 8.97 1.54
CA ASP A 110 37.22 10.31 1.65
C ASP A 110 36.24 11.42 1.22
N ASN A 111 35.11 11.05 0.63
CA ASN A 111 34.06 11.97 0.17
C ASN A 111 32.66 11.49 0.61
N PRO A 112 32.08 12.08 1.68
CA PRO A 112 30.84 11.60 2.30
C PRO A 112 29.58 12.03 1.53
N VAL A 113 29.58 11.92 0.20
CA VAL A 113 28.39 12.14 -0.63
C VAL A 113 27.70 10.80 -0.86
N PRO A 114 26.44 10.63 -0.45
CA PRO A 114 25.77 9.35 -0.59
C PRO A 114 25.30 9.09 -2.03
N GLU A 115 25.28 7.82 -2.45
CA GLU A 115 24.56 7.37 -3.65
C GLU A 115 23.07 7.68 -3.53
N GLN A 116 22.47 8.16 -4.61
CA GLN A 116 21.09 8.69 -4.66
C GLN A 116 20.01 7.74 -4.13
N ARG A 117 20.23 6.43 -4.17
CA ARG A 117 19.26 5.45 -3.66
C ARG A 117 19.00 5.62 -2.16
N PHE A 118 20.04 5.88 -1.36
CA PHE A 118 19.90 6.00 0.09
C PHE A 118 19.13 7.27 0.49
N PRO A 119 19.47 8.48 0.01
CA PRO A 119 18.68 9.69 0.24
C PRO A 119 17.24 9.57 -0.29
N HIS A 120 17.04 8.96 -1.46
CA HIS A 120 15.70 8.75 -2.00
C HIS A 120 14.81 7.94 -1.05
N TYR A 121 15.37 6.93 -0.38
CA TYR A 121 14.63 6.12 0.59
C TYR A 121 14.31 6.90 1.87
N LEU A 122 15.09 7.92 2.23
CA LEU A 122 14.77 8.83 3.35
C LEU A 122 13.66 9.82 2.99
N ASP A 123 13.63 10.28 1.75
CA ASP A 123 12.62 11.24 1.27
C ASP A 123 11.26 10.60 0.96
N CYS A 124 11.25 9.30 0.64
CA CYS A 124 10.03 8.57 0.30
C CYS A 124 9.42 7.91 1.54
N GLU A 125 8.25 8.37 1.97
CA GLU A 125 7.50 7.83 3.13
C GLU A 125 7.37 6.29 3.06
N ALA A 126 7.02 5.74 1.90
CA ALA A 126 6.88 4.29 1.74
C ALA A 126 8.18 3.52 1.96
N HIS A 127 9.33 4.05 1.51
CA HIS A 127 10.63 3.42 1.75
C HIS A 127 11.05 3.55 3.22
N LEU A 128 10.77 4.69 3.84
CA LEU A 128 11.02 4.93 5.25
C LEU A 128 10.21 3.98 6.14
N ASP A 129 8.95 3.72 5.80
CA ASP A 129 8.10 2.77 6.52
C ASP A 129 8.63 1.34 6.45
N VAL A 130 9.15 0.90 5.29
CA VAL A 130 9.83 -0.40 5.17
C VAL A 130 11.04 -0.47 6.10
N TRP A 131 11.84 0.59 6.20
CA TRP A 131 12.95 0.64 7.14
C TRP A 131 12.50 0.59 8.60
N HIS A 132 11.44 1.31 8.97
CA HIS A 132 10.90 1.25 10.32
C HIS A 132 10.32 -0.13 10.67
N GLU A 133 9.78 -0.85 9.69
CA GLU A 133 9.32 -2.23 9.86
C GLU A 133 10.47 -3.21 10.03
N LEU A 134 11.52 -3.08 9.21
CA LEU A 134 12.70 -3.96 9.26
C LEU A 134 13.60 -3.71 10.48
N TYR A 135 13.66 -2.45 10.92
CA TYR A 135 14.57 -1.96 11.95
C TYR A 135 13.79 -1.14 12.98
N PRO A 136 12.98 -1.80 13.82
CA PRO A 136 12.24 -1.10 14.86
C PRO A 136 13.20 -0.34 15.77
N THR A 137 12.82 0.90 16.09
CA THR A 137 13.58 1.74 17.02
C THR A 137 13.04 1.57 18.44
N TRP A 138 13.83 1.94 19.43
CA TRP A 138 13.47 1.84 20.85
C TRP A 138 12.14 2.54 21.23
N HIS A 139 11.69 3.52 20.43
CA HIS A 139 10.42 4.20 20.64
C HIS A 139 9.20 3.39 20.19
N ARG A 140 9.37 2.43 19.27
CA ARG A 140 8.30 1.57 18.76
C ARG A 140 8.02 0.38 19.69
N ASP A 141 9.03 -0.10 20.40
CA ASP A 141 8.90 -1.21 21.35
C ASP A 141 8.10 -0.83 22.62
N GLN A 142 7.91 0.47 22.89
CA GLN A 142 7.21 0.94 24.10
C GLN A 142 5.68 1.05 23.95
N THR A 143 5.16 1.03 22.72
CA THR A 143 3.72 1.18 22.47
C THR A 143 2.93 -0.12 22.66
N ASP A 144 3.57 -1.28 22.70
CA ASP A 144 2.88 -2.57 22.92
C ASP A 144 2.63 -2.88 24.40
N ASP A 145 3.45 -2.36 25.32
CA ASP A 145 3.33 -2.68 26.75
C ASP A 145 2.26 -1.85 27.50
N THR A 146 1.73 -0.80 26.88
CA THR A 146 0.75 0.10 27.52
C THR A 146 -0.71 -0.26 27.25
N TYR A 147 -0.99 -1.13 26.28
CA TYR A 147 -2.36 -1.60 26.01
C TYR A 147 -2.75 -2.87 26.81
N SER A 148 -1.81 -3.50 27.52
CA SER A 148 -2.07 -4.71 28.32
C SER A 148 -2.46 -4.46 29.79
N ARG A 149 -2.45 -3.20 30.26
CA ARG A 149 -2.64 -2.85 31.69
C ARG A 149 -3.88 -2.00 32.01
N SER A 150 -4.94 -2.13 31.23
CA SER A 150 -6.22 -1.46 31.51
C SER A 150 -7.42 -2.34 31.21
N VAL A 151 -7.42 -3.55 31.78
CA VAL A 151 -8.65 -4.29 32.11
C VAL A 151 -8.46 -4.99 33.45
N GLU A 152 -8.74 -4.26 34.54
CA GLU A 152 -9.24 -4.80 35.82
C GLU A 152 -10.42 -3.94 36.27
#